data_AF-A0A9D8KA13-F1
#
_entry.id   AF-A0A9D8KA13-F1
#
_cell.length_a   1.000
_cell.length_b   1.000
_cell.length_c   1.000
_cell.angle_alpha   90.00
_cell.angle_beta   90.00
_cell.angle_gamma   90.00
#
_symmetry.space_group_name_H-M   'P 1'
#
loop_
_entity.id
_entity.type
_entity.pdbx_description
1 polymer ?
#
loop_
_entity_poly.entity_id
_entity_poly.type
_entity_poly.pdbx_seq_one_letter_code
_entity_poly.pdbx_strand_id
1 'polypeptide(L)'
;MKSIRPLLAVTTAMVALAVGGCQQNLNEQKAKTEKLICGQLAEAGQALERVAALKPTSTVGEAKAADQALATALTKLEASQEKLENLRLKTFKAQLRTFRGEVQRVSQNKGITLEMAANLLKAKAAPVIAARQALTAEVDCPEPAAAPAKP
;
A
#
# COMPACT_ATOMS: atom_id res chain seq x y z
N MET A 1 25.08 -16.14 58.73
CA MET A 1 25.38 -14.74 58.33
C MET A 1 26.18 -14.74 57.02
N LYS A 2 25.57 -14.36 55.89
CA LYS A 2 26.11 -13.60 54.73
C LYS A 2 25.08 -13.69 53.59
N SER A 3 24.13 -12.76 53.58
CA SER A 3 24.07 -11.60 52.67
C SER A 3 23.71 -11.97 51.22
N ILE A 4 22.41 -11.96 50.96
CA ILE A 4 21.79 -12.03 49.63
C ILE A 4 21.76 -10.58 49.09
N ARG A 5 22.42 -10.32 47.96
CA ARG A 5 22.32 -9.05 47.24
C ARG A 5 21.20 -9.15 46.20
N PRO A 6 20.21 -8.24 46.18
CA PRO A 6 19.30 -8.11 45.07
C PRO A 6 19.95 -7.16 44.05
N LEU A 7 20.18 -7.61 42.82
CA LEU A 7 20.43 -6.69 41.71
C LEU A 7 19.20 -6.70 40.81
N LEU A 8 18.50 -5.58 40.82
CA LEU A 8 17.30 -5.25 40.08
C LEU A 8 17.48 -5.60 38.59
N ALA A 9 16.61 -6.48 38.11
CA ALA A 9 16.40 -6.72 36.70
C ALA A 9 15.88 -5.43 36.05
N VAL A 10 16.67 -4.88 35.13
CA VAL A 10 16.27 -3.78 34.24
C VAL A 10 15.20 -4.31 33.30
N THR A 11 13.93 -4.10 33.63
CA THR A 11 12.79 -4.35 32.75
C THR A 11 12.61 -3.17 31.80
N THR A 12 13.42 -3.13 30.74
CA THR A 12 13.16 -2.29 29.55
C THR A 12 12.04 -2.94 28.74
N ALA A 13 10.81 -2.88 29.24
CA ALA A 13 9.64 -3.38 28.52
C ALA A 13 9.24 -2.39 27.43
N MET A 14 9.47 -2.82 26.19
CA MET A 14 9.02 -2.26 24.91
C MET A 14 7.69 -1.49 24.99
N VAL A 15 7.74 -0.19 24.67
CA VAL A 15 6.55 0.57 24.23
C VAL A 15 6.78 1.00 22.79
N ALA A 16 6.35 0.17 21.83
CA ALA A 16 6.30 0.53 20.42
C ALA A 16 5.28 -0.32 19.64
N LEU A 17 4.03 -0.35 20.09
CA LEU A 17 2.93 -1.00 19.35
C LEU A 17 1.69 -0.10 19.28
N ALA A 18 1.85 1.12 18.74
CA ALA A 18 0.70 1.99 18.44
C ALA A 18 0.52 2.28 16.94
N VAL A 19 1.45 1.87 16.07
CA VAL A 19 1.42 2.21 14.64
C VAL A 19 0.83 1.10 13.76
N GLY A 20 0.63 -0.12 14.31
CA GLY A 20 0.17 -1.29 13.55
C GLY A 20 -1.29 -1.21 13.06
N GLY A 21 -2.18 -0.58 13.84
CA GLY A 21 -3.63 -0.62 13.54
C GLY A 21 -4.03 0.12 12.25
N CYS A 22 -3.36 1.23 11.94
CA CYS A 22 -3.67 2.01 10.73
C CYS A 22 -3.16 1.30 9.46
N GLN A 23 -2.04 0.60 9.55
CA GLN A 23 -1.45 -0.13 8.42
C GLN A 23 -2.16 -1.48 8.16
N GLN A 24 -2.56 -2.20 9.21
CA GLN A 24 -3.32 -3.44 9.07
C GLN A 24 -4.66 -3.22 8.38
N ASN A 25 -5.39 -2.17 8.76
CA ASN A 25 -6.69 -1.88 8.13
C ASN A 25 -6.54 -1.50 6.64
N LEU A 26 -5.53 -0.72 6.27
CA LEU A 26 -5.25 -0.39 4.86
C LEU A 26 -4.83 -1.62 4.04
N ASN A 27 -4.04 -2.52 4.61
CA ASN A 27 -3.63 -3.75 3.93
C ASN A 27 -4.82 -4.70 3.72
N GLU A 28 -5.67 -4.85 4.72
CA GLU A 28 -6.90 -5.64 4.58
C GLU A 28 -7.85 -5.05 3.53
N GLN A 29 -8.01 -3.72 3.51
CA GLN A 29 -8.82 -3.04 2.50
C GLN A 29 -8.24 -3.23 1.09
N LYS A 30 -6.92 -3.12 0.91
CA LYS A 30 -6.26 -3.37 -0.39
C LYS A 30 -6.53 -4.81 -0.87
N ALA A 31 -6.28 -5.81 -0.02
CA ALA A 31 -6.52 -7.21 -0.37
C ALA A 31 -8.00 -7.50 -0.71
N LYS A 32 -8.93 -6.87 0.00
CA LYS A 32 -10.37 -6.94 -0.33
C LYS A 32 -10.67 -6.30 -1.69
N THR A 33 -10.11 -5.13 -1.96
CA THR A 33 -10.29 -4.43 -3.24
C THR A 33 -9.67 -5.19 -4.41
N GLU A 34 -8.49 -5.79 -4.24
CA GLU A 34 -7.87 -6.64 -5.26
C GLU A 34 -8.75 -7.86 -5.57
N LYS A 35 -9.33 -8.51 -4.55
CA LYS A 35 -10.30 -9.60 -4.77
C LYS A 35 -11.55 -9.13 -5.54
N LEU A 36 -12.05 -7.93 -5.25
CA LEU A 36 -13.17 -7.33 -5.99
C LEU A 36 -12.81 -7.10 -7.46
N ILE A 37 -11.61 -6.56 -7.73
CA ILE A 37 -11.11 -6.36 -9.09
C ILE A 37 -11.04 -7.69 -9.84
N CYS A 38 -10.50 -8.75 -9.22
CA CYS A 38 -10.46 -10.07 -9.85
C CYS A 38 -11.86 -10.61 -10.20
N GLY A 39 -12.83 -10.44 -9.28
CA GLY A 39 -14.22 -10.82 -9.54
C GLY A 39 -14.85 -10.01 -10.68
N GLN A 40 -14.61 -8.70 -10.72
CA GLN A 40 -15.14 -7.82 -11.76
C GLN A 40 -14.48 -8.04 -13.13
N LEU A 41 -13.19 -8.37 -13.17
CA LEU A 41 -12.52 -8.81 -14.40
C LEU A 41 -13.17 -10.09 -14.95
N ALA A 42 -13.51 -11.04 -14.07
CA ALA A 42 -14.24 -12.24 -14.48
C ALA A 42 -15.66 -11.90 -15.00
N GLU A 43 -16.39 -10.98 -14.34
CA GLU A 43 -17.68 -10.48 -14.83
C GLU A 43 -17.54 -9.82 -16.21
N ALA A 44 -16.53 -8.98 -16.42
CA ALA A 44 -16.26 -8.33 -17.70
C ALA A 44 -15.91 -9.36 -18.80
N GLY A 45 -15.11 -10.39 -18.47
CA GLY A 45 -14.83 -11.52 -19.36
C GLY A 45 -16.10 -12.25 -19.79
N GLN A 46 -16.97 -12.59 -18.85
CA GLN A 46 -18.26 -13.23 -19.16
C GLN A 46 -19.18 -12.32 -20.01
N ALA A 47 -19.16 -11.01 -19.76
CA ALA A 47 -19.93 -10.07 -20.58
C ALA A 47 -19.38 -10.01 -22.02
N LEU A 48 -18.05 -10.02 -22.19
CA LEU A 48 -17.41 -10.12 -23.51
C LEU A 48 -17.77 -11.43 -24.22
N GLU A 49 -17.80 -12.56 -23.52
CA GLU A 49 -18.23 -13.85 -24.09
C GLU A 49 -19.69 -13.80 -24.57
N ARG A 50 -20.58 -13.12 -23.85
CA ARG A 50 -21.98 -12.93 -24.30
C ARG A 50 -22.09 -12.10 -25.55
N VAL A 51 -21.27 -11.03 -25.67
CA VAL A 51 -21.18 -10.24 -26.91
C VAL A 51 -20.65 -11.11 -28.04
N ALA A 52 -19.60 -11.91 -27.79
CA ALA A 52 -19.01 -12.80 -28.78
C ALA A 52 -19.95 -13.95 -29.22
N ALA A 53 -20.90 -14.34 -28.35
CA ALA A 53 -21.89 -15.37 -28.64
C ALA A 53 -23.08 -14.88 -29.47
N LEU A 54 -23.19 -13.57 -29.75
CA LEU A 54 -24.23 -13.02 -30.62
C LEU A 54 -24.10 -13.62 -32.03
N LYS A 55 -25.25 -13.98 -32.61
CA LYS A 55 -25.35 -14.60 -33.94
C LYS A 55 -25.99 -13.63 -34.93
N PRO A 56 -25.87 -13.86 -36.25
CA PRO A 56 -26.61 -13.06 -37.24
C PRO A 56 -28.13 -13.07 -37.05
N THR A 57 -28.67 -14.11 -36.40
CA THR A 57 -30.09 -14.23 -36.06
C THR A 57 -30.46 -13.61 -34.70
N SER A 58 -29.48 -13.08 -33.95
CA SER A 58 -29.73 -12.41 -32.68
C SER A 58 -30.49 -11.11 -32.88
N THR A 59 -31.25 -10.73 -31.87
CA THR A 59 -32.05 -9.50 -31.91
C THR A 59 -31.23 -8.29 -31.47
N VAL A 60 -31.68 -7.09 -31.87
CA VAL A 60 -31.13 -5.83 -31.35
C VAL A 60 -31.26 -5.74 -29.83
N GLY A 61 -32.32 -6.33 -29.25
CA GLY A 61 -32.52 -6.38 -27.80
C GLY A 61 -31.44 -7.19 -27.08
N GLU A 62 -31.05 -8.34 -27.64
CA GLU A 62 -29.96 -9.18 -27.11
C GLU A 62 -28.62 -8.47 -27.20
N ALA A 63 -28.33 -7.81 -28.32
CA ALA A 63 -27.12 -7.03 -28.50
C ALA A 63 -27.03 -5.88 -27.47
N LYS A 64 -28.14 -5.15 -27.27
CA LYS A 64 -28.21 -4.07 -26.27
C LYS A 64 -28.04 -4.60 -24.85
N ALA A 65 -28.64 -5.74 -24.52
CA ALA A 65 -28.48 -6.34 -23.19
C ALA A 65 -27.03 -6.79 -22.93
N ALA A 66 -26.35 -7.35 -23.93
CA ALA A 66 -24.94 -7.73 -23.83
C ALA A 66 -24.03 -6.51 -23.66
N ASP A 67 -24.25 -5.44 -24.44
CA ASP A 67 -23.55 -4.16 -24.31
C ASP A 67 -23.73 -3.52 -22.92
N GLN A 68 -24.98 -3.48 -22.41
CA GLN A 68 -25.27 -2.95 -21.08
C GLN A 68 -24.60 -3.76 -19.96
N ALA A 69 -24.53 -5.08 -20.10
CA ALA A 69 -23.85 -5.95 -19.15
C ALA A 69 -22.34 -5.66 -19.14
N LEU A 70 -21.73 -5.50 -20.32
CA LEU A 70 -20.31 -5.16 -20.45
C LEU A 70 -20.01 -3.78 -19.86
N ALA A 71 -20.80 -2.76 -20.22
CA ALA A 71 -20.65 -1.41 -19.69
C ALA A 71 -20.73 -1.39 -18.16
N THR A 72 -21.69 -2.12 -17.58
CA THR A 72 -21.84 -2.23 -16.12
C THR A 72 -20.62 -2.90 -15.47
N ALA A 73 -20.09 -3.97 -16.08
CA ALA A 73 -18.90 -4.65 -15.55
C ALA A 73 -17.66 -3.74 -15.59
N LEU A 74 -17.48 -2.96 -16.67
CA LEU A 74 -16.38 -2.01 -16.81
C LEU A 74 -16.48 -0.87 -15.78
N THR A 75 -17.66 -0.26 -15.59
CA THR A 75 -17.83 0.80 -14.57
C THR A 75 -17.49 0.30 -13.15
N LYS A 76 -17.87 -0.93 -12.79
CA LYS A 76 -17.50 -1.50 -11.48
C LYS A 76 -15.99 -1.71 -11.35
N LEU A 77 -15.36 -2.20 -12.42
CA LEU A 77 -13.93 -2.44 -12.48
C LEU A 77 -13.15 -1.14 -12.30
N GLU A 78 -13.51 -0.10 -13.04
CA GLU A 78 -12.92 1.24 -12.93
C GLU A 78 -13.02 1.78 -11.50
N ALA A 79 -14.21 1.75 -10.89
CA ALA A 79 -14.41 2.23 -9.52
C ALA A 79 -13.54 1.48 -8.49
N SER A 80 -13.32 0.18 -8.70
CA SER A 80 -12.49 -0.62 -7.80
C SER A 80 -10.99 -0.37 -8.02
N GLN A 81 -10.56 -0.12 -9.26
CA GLN A 81 -9.19 0.30 -9.56
C GLN A 81 -8.88 1.67 -8.94
N GLU A 82 -9.75 2.67 -9.11
CA GLU A 82 -9.58 3.98 -8.48
C GLU A 82 -9.49 3.86 -6.96
N LYS A 83 -10.33 3.01 -6.35
CA LYS A 83 -10.26 2.72 -4.92
C LYS A 83 -8.93 2.10 -4.51
N LEU A 84 -8.39 1.16 -5.30
CA LEU A 84 -7.10 0.53 -5.03
C LEU A 84 -5.97 1.56 -5.08
N GLU A 85 -5.95 2.41 -6.10
CA GLU A 85 -4.98 3.49 -6.24
C GLU A 85 -5.04 4.46 -5.05
N ASN A 86 -6.25 4.85 -4.63
CA ASN A 86 -6.45 5.69 -3.47
C ASN A 86 -5.90 5.05 -2.18
N LEU A 87 -6.09 3.75 -2.00
CA LEU A 87 -5.55 2.99 -0.87
C LEU A 87 -4.03 2.87 -0.92
N ARG A 88 -3.43 2.67 -2.10
CA ARG A 88 -1.97 2.70 -2.31
C ARG A 88 -1.41 4.07 -1.93
N LEU A 89 -2.05 5.17 -2.37
CA LEU A 89 -1.64 6.53 -2.04
C LEU A 89 -1.78 6.84 -0.54
N LYS A 90 -2.87 6.40 0.10
CA LYS A 90 -3.05 6.51 1.56
C LYS A 90 -1.94 5.77 2.31
N THR A 91 -1.58 4.57 1.86
CA THR A 91 -0.47 3.80 2.45
C THR A 91 0.83 4.59 2.37
N PHE A 92 1.18 5.12 1.20
CA PHE A 92 2.37 5.94 1.01
C PHE A 92 2.38 7.17 1.93
N LYS A 93 1.29 7.94 1.97
CA LYS A 93 1.15 9.12 2.85
C LYS A 93 1.30 8.76 4.33
N ALA A 94 0.75 7.63 4.76
CA ALA A 94 0.88 7.15 6.13
C ALA A 94 2.34 6.81 6.48
N GLN A 95 3.02 6.02 5.63
CA GLN A 95 4.43 5.68 5.81
C GLN A 95 5.32 6.94 5.81
N LEU A 96 5.06 7.87 4.91
CA LEU A 96 5.80 9.14 4.85
C LEU A 96 5.61 9.98 6.11
N ARG A 97 4.41 10.02 6.68
CA ARG A 97 4.15 10.70 7.96
C ARG A 97 4.91 10.05 9.10
N THR A 98 4.91 8.72 9.18
CA THR A 98 5.71 7.97 10.16
C THR A 98 7.20 8.29 10.02
N PHE A 99 7.73 8.24 8.79
CA PHE A 99 9.13 8.56 8.53
C PHE A 99 9.49 9.99 8.92
N ARG A 100 8.66 10.98 8.60
CA ARG A 100 8.86 12.38 9.03
C ARG A 100 8.89 12.53 10.56
N GLY A 101 8.06 11.78 11.28
CA GLY A 101 8.11 11.72 12.74
C GLY A 101 9.43 11.18 13.28
N GLU A 102 10.00 10.15 12.64
CA GLU A 102 11.33 9.64 12.99
C GLU A 102 12.45 10.63 12.68
N VAL A 103 12.39 11.32 11.54
CA VAL A 103 13.33 12.42 11.21
C VAL A 103 13.29 13.49 12.29
N GLN A 104 12.10 13.91 12.72
CA GLN A 104 11.95 14.90 13.78
C GLN A 104 12.54 14.41 15.10
N ARG A 105 12.24 13.16 15.51
CA ARG A 105 12.79 12.55 16.73
C ARG A 105 14.33 12.51 16.71
N VAL A 106 14.91 12.07 15.60
CA VAL A 106 16.37 11.99 15.42
C VAL A 106 16.99 13.40 15.46
N SER A 107 16.38 14.37 14.78
CA SER A 107 16.89 15.76 14.74
C SER A 107 16.91 16.45 16.10
N GLN A 108 15.99 16.08 17.00
CA GLN A 108 15.90 16.65 18.35
C GLN A 108 16.77 15.92 19.37
N ASN A 109 17.33 14.76 19.02
CA ASN A 109 18.14 13.96 19.91
C ASN A 109 19.61 14.43 19.88
N LYS A 110 20.02 15.18 20.91
CA LYS A 110 21.39 15.70 21.05
C LYS A 110 22.43 14.62 21.42
N GLY A 111 22.00 13.40 21.76
CA GLY A 111 22.85 12.33 22.24
C GLY A 111 23.27 11.31 21.18
N ILE A 112 22.91 11.51 19.91
CA ILE A 112 23.27 10.59 18.81
C ILE A 112 24.19 11.29 17.82
N THR A 113 25.10 10.51 17.22
CA THR A 113 25.96 11.00 16.15
C THR A 113 25.20 11.08 14.82
N LEU A 114 25.74 11.86 13.88
CA LEU A 114 25.22 11.95 12.51
C LEU A 114 25.17 10.56 11.84
N GLU A 115 26.17 9.72 12.08
CA GLU A 115 26.23 8.37 11.53
C GLU A 115 25.11 7.47 12.07
N MET A 116 24.89 7.49 13.40
CA MET A 116 23.78 6.77 14.02
C MET A 116 22.43 7.27 13.51
N ALA A 117 22.26 8.58 13.40
CA ALA A 117 21.08 9.21 12.83
C ALA A 117 20.83 8.73 11.39
N ALA A 118 21.85 8.74 10.53
CA ALA A 118 21.76 8.31 9.15
C ALA A 118 21.37 6.83 9.04
N ASN A 119 21.97 5.95 9.84
CA ASN A 119 21.65 4.52 9.84
C ASN A 119 20.21 4.25 10.30
N LEU A 120 19.75 4.94 11.35
CA LEU A 120 18.35 4.86 11.79
C LEU A 120 17.39 5.32 10.70
N LEU A 121 17.64 6.47 10.08
CA LEU A 121 16.76 7.01 9.04
C LEU A 121 16.75 6.14 7.78
N LYS A 122 17.90 5.60 7.34
CA LYS A 122 17.94 4.64 6.21
C LYS A 122 17.04 3.44 6.46
N ALA A 123 17.10 2.85 7.66
CA ALA A 123 16.25 1.72 8.02
C ALA A 123 14.75 2.08 8.03
N LYS A 124 14.40 3.31 8.43
CA LYS A 124 13.01 3.80 8.44
C LYS A 124 12.51 4.28 7.08
N ALA A 125 13.40 4.56 6.13
CA ALA A 125 13.02 4.96 4.77
C ALA A 125 12.51 3.79 3.91
N ALA A 126 12.97 2.56 4.19
CA ALA A 126 12.64 1.38 3.37
C ALA A 126 11.12 1.17 3.14
N PRO A 127 10.23 1.26 4.15
CA PRO A 127 8.78 1.16 3.94
C PRO A 127 8.19 2.27 3.06
N VAL A 128 8.76 3.47 3.10
CA VAL A 128 8.33 4.61 2.27
C VAL A 128 8.73 4.38 0.82
N ILE A 129 9.95 3.86 0.60
CA ILE A 129 10.47 3.51 -0.73
C ILE A 129 9.61 2.41 -1.34
N ALA A 130 9.33 1.33 -0.60
CA ALA A 130 8.48 0.24 -1.06
C ALA A 130 7.06 0.73 -1.41
N ALA A 131 6.47 1.61 -0.58
CA ALA A 131 5.16 2.18 -0.87
C ALA A 131 5.16 3.12 -2.09
N ARG A 132 6.27 3.83 -2.36
CA ARG A 132 6.45 4.60 -3.59
C ARG A 132 6.55 3.67 -4.81
N GLN A 133 7.34 2.61 -4.73
CA GLN A 133 7.49 1.64 -5.83
C GLN A 133 6.15 1.00 -6.20
N ALA A 134 5.31 0.69 -5.21
CA ALA A 134 3.95 0.18 -5.44
C ALA A 134 3.02 1.20 -6.15
N LEU A 135 3.29 2.50 -6.05
CA LEU A 135 2.56 3.53 -6.80
C LEU A 135 3.09 3.69 -8.23
N THR A 136 4.37 3.39 -8.45
CA THR A 136 5.01 3.56 -9.76
C THR A 136 5.06 2.28 -10.59
N ALA A 137 4.62 1.13 -10.05
CA ALA A 137 4.72 -0.16 -10.72
C ALA A 137 3.94 -0.25 -12.05
N GLU A 138 2.91 0.59 -12.21
CA GLU A 138 2.00 0.59 -13.37
C GLU A 138 2.12 1.87 -14.21
N VAL A 139 3.00 2.80 -13.83
CA VAL A 139 3.20 4.08 -14.55
C VAL A 139 4.66 4.22 -14.95
N ASP A 140 4.93 4.72 -16.16
CA ASP A 140 6.29 5.00 -16.64
C ASP A 140 6.87 6.24 -15.94
N CYS A 141 7.24 6.05 -14.68
CA CYS A 141 7.90 7.05 -13.86
C CYS A 141 9.40 6.74 -13.86
N PRO A 142 10.25 7.62 -14.43
CA PRO A 142 11.69 7.43 -14.32
C PRO A 142 12.09 7.42 -12.84
N GLU A 143 12.80 6.37 -12.41
CA GLU A 143 13.37 6.33 -11.06
C GLU A 143 14.48 7.37 -10.99
N PRO A 144 14.37 8.41 -10.13
CA PRO A 144 15.49 9.32 -9.93
C PRO A 144 16.66 8.52 -9.37
N ALA A 145 17.83 8.60 -10.00
CA ALA A 145 19.04 7.97 -9.51
C ALA A 145 19.24 8.34 -8.03
N ALA A 146 19.53 7.35 -7.19
CA ALA A 146 19.80 7.56 -5.78
C ALA A 146 20.87 8.65 -5.65
N ALA A 147 20.52 9.77 -4.98
CA ALA A 147 21.43 10.88 -4.82
C ALA A 147 22.70 10.37 -4.11
N PRO A 148 23.91 10.60 -4.67
CA PRO A 148 25.13 10.14 -4.06
C PRO A 148 25.25 10.76 -2.67
N ALA A 149 25.57 9.93 -1.66
CA ALA A 149 25.96 10.44 -0.37
C ALA A 149 27.22 11.28 -0.58
N LYS A 150 27.10 12.62 -0.42
CA LYS A 150 28.25 13.51 -0.47
C LYS A 150 29.18 13.13 0.71
N PRO A 151 30.49 12.96 0.46
CA PRO A 151 31.46 12.61 1.50
C PRO A 151 31.55 13.70 2.58
#